data_AF-A0A7J8H8G1-F1
#
_entry.id   AF-A0A7J8H8G1-F1
#
_cell.length_a   1.000
_cell.length_b   1.000
_cell.length_c   1.000
_cell.angle_alpha   90.00
_cell.angle_beta   90.00
_cell.angle_gamma   90.00
#
_symmetry.space_group_name_H-M   'P 1'
#
loop_
_entity.id
_entity.type
_entity.pdbx_description
1 polymer ?
#
loop_
_entity_poly.entity_id
_entity_poly.type
_entity_poly.pdbx_seq_one_letter_code
_entity_poly.pdbx_strand_id
1 'polypeptide(L)'
;MAESDPLLSRARGDSGRDCRAGFPASRSVQVGPDAAAGWDLCFDQAVVFIEDAIQYRSINHRMDAGSMWLYRWYYSDTCQCTSDVRYRSAPWDPPCGLTESIEGLCLLVFVADLSVKSYLVGWAQFQKSLWLLDYLVVLVVSLVDWTVSLSLVCQEPLRLRRLLRPFFLLQNSSMMKKTLKCIRWSLWEMASVVLLLALHLSVFTMFGMLLFTGEEQGDGQDKERLTYFRSLPEALTSLLVLLTTANNPDVMIPAYSKNRAYAIFFIVFTLIGSLFLMNLLTAIIYNQFRGYLVKSLQASLFRKRLGTRAAYEVLCTPAEGEAPPRGVGVKPQDLVQVLQKVQMDGTHRQAIVEKVHSYGGGLLSADKFQNLFNELDRRVVKERPPRPEYRSPLLQSAQFLFGHRWFDYLGNAVVLANLVSICVFLVRDADVLPRDRDDFILGILNCVFILYYLAEMLLKVFALGLLGYLSCPSNVFDGLLTVVLLVQCEAAEAPASRAGCALQLGFAPCPPQASLRAAGRRRLGSCLRASTDKGASSPYPASCLVGGRRGPLQEPEFPLCLSAMGSGCLS
;
A
#
# COMPACT_ATOMS: atom_id res chain seq x y z
N MET A 1 -9.29 -22.28 -43.58
CA MET A 1 -8.68 -23.64 -43.54
C MET A 1 -7.83 -23.70 -42.29
N ALA A 2 -8.19 -24.33 -41.18
CA ALA A 2 -9.18 -25.37 -40.93
C ALA A 2 -10.11 -24.96 -39.76
N GLU A 3 -11.40 -25.20 -39.93
CA GLU A 3 -12.40 -25.23 -38.86
C GLU A 3 -12.10 -26.43 -37.96
N SER A 4 -12.00 -26.20 -36.66
CA SER A 4 -12.01 -27.26 -35.65
C SER A 4 -13.44 -27.42 -35.14
N ASP A 5 -14.03 -28.56 -35.48
CA ASP A 5 -15.35 -29.00 -35.03
C ASP A 5 -15.53 -28.92 -33.49
N PRO A 6 -16.74 -28.61 -32.99
CA PRO A 6 -17.05 -28.74 -31.58
C PRO A 6 -17.15 -30.22 -31.19
N LEU A 7 -16.30 -30.63 -30.24
CA LEU A 7 -16.24 -31.96 -29.65
C LEU A 7 -17.56 -32.32 -28.93
N LEU A 8 -18.52 -32.86 -29.67
CA LEU A 8 -19.75 -33.46 -29.14
C LEU A 8 -19.79 -34.99 -29.28
N SER A 9 -18.63 -35.65 -29.41
CA SER A 9 -18.56 -37.10 -29.62
C SER A 9 -17.34 -37.76 -28.98
N ARG A 10 -17.21 -37.74 -27.64
CA ARG A 10 -16.42 -38.77 -26.91
C ARG A 10 -16.69 -38.79 -25.41
N ALA A 11 -17.84 -39.36 -25.02
CA ALA A 11 -18.04 -39.91 -23.68
C ALA A 11 -19.04 -41.07 -23.74
N ARG A 12 -18.56 -42.24 -24.20
CA ARG A 12 -19.18 -43.53 -23.83
C ARG A 12 -18.39 -44.04 -22.63
N GLY A 13 -18.99 -43.98 -21.45
CA GLY A 13 -18.42 -44.51 -20.21
C GLY A 13 -19.06 -43.93 -18.96
N ASP A 14 -20.15 -44.57 -18.55
CA ASP A 14 -20.79 -44.56 -17.22
C ASP A 14 -21.57 -43.33 -16.68
N SER A 15 -22.90 -43.53 -16.64
CA SER A 15 -23.94 -43.00 -15.73
C SER A 15 -24.08 -41.48 -15.53
N GLY A 16 -24.77 -40.82 -16.47
CA GLY A 16 -25.36 -39.49 -16.29
C GLY A 16 -26.63 -39.36 -17.15
N ARG A 17 -27.75 -38.93 -16.56
CA ARG A 17 -29.06 -38.84 -17.25
C ARG A 17 -29.08 -37.62 -18.18
N ASP A 18 -28.92 -37.86 -19.48
CA ASP A 18 -29.18 -36.86 -20.52
C ASP A 18 -30.68 -36.60 -20.70
N CYS A 19 -31.03 -35.33 -20.93
CA CYS A 19 -32.37 -34.90 -21.34
C CYS A 19 -32.74 -35.54 -22.69
N ARG A 20 -33.69 -36.49 -22.69
CA ARG A 20 -34.21 -37.08 -23.94
C ARG A 20 -35.08 -36.07 -24.69
N ALA A 21 -34.61 -35.66 -25.87
CA ALA A 21 -35.46 -35.11 -26.91
C ALA A 21 -36.29 -36.24 -27.57
N GLY A 22 -37.61 -36.06 -27.64
CA GLY A 22 -38.50 -36.94 -28.43
C GLY A 22 -39.87 -37.13 -27.80
N PHE A 23 -40.84 -36.31 -28.22
CA PHE A 23 -42.27 -36.58 -28.04
C PHE A 23 -42.67 -37.87 -28.77
N PRO A 24 -43.53 -38.71 -28.16
CA PRO A 24 -44.64 -39.28 -28.89
C PRO A 24 -45.98 -38.90 -28.25
N ALA A 25 -46.94 -38.64 -29.12
CA ALA A 25 -48.28 -38.15 -28.81
C ALA A 25 -49.11 -39.14 -27.97
N SER A 26 -50.02 -38.53 -27.19
CA SER A 26 -51.26 -39.12 -26.66
C SER A 26 -51.14 -40.38 -25.79
N ARG A 27 -50.76 -40.17 -24.52
CA ARG A 27 -51.39 -40.81 -23.35
C ARG A 27 -51.02 -39.99 -22.12
N SER A 28 -51.98 -39.79 -21.22
CA SER A 28 -51.81 -39.05 -19.97
C SER A 28 -50.76 -39.71 -19.08
N VAL A 29 -49.50 -39.26 -19.18
CA VAL A 29 -48.41 -39.65 -18.29
C VAL A 29 -48.38 -38.66 -17.13
N GLN A 30 -48.60 -39.17 -15.93
CA GLN A 30 -48.42 -38.43 -14.68
C GLN A 30 -46.95 -38.01 -14.57
N VAL A 31 -46.69 -36.70 -14.59
CA VAL A 31 -45.35 -36.13 -14.38
C VAL A 31 -44.97 -36.38 -12.92
N GLY A 32 -44.01 -37.28 -12.70
CA GLY A 32 -43.45 -37.51 -11.37
C GLY A 32 -42.65 -36.29 -10.87
N PRO A 33 -42.45 -36.15 -9.54
CA PRO A 33 -41.69 -35.04 -8.95
C PRO A 33 -40.28 -34.88 -9.54
N ASP A 34 -39.64 -35.98 -9.97
CA ASP A 34 -38.33 -35.98 -10.62
C ASP A 34 -38.33 -35.31 -12.01
N ALA A 35 -39.47 -35.34 -12.72
CA ALA A 35 -39.59 -34.69 -14.02
C ALA A 35 -39.75 -33.17 -13.87
N ALA A 36 -40.46 -32.69 -12.84
CA ALA A 36 -40.58 -31.26 -12.54
C ALA A 36 -39.23 -30.62 -12.18
N ALA A 37 -38.42 -31.30 -11.36
CA ALA A 37 -37.07 -30.84 -11.01
C ALA A 37 -36.13 -30.75 -12.24
N GLY A 38 -36.31 -31.63 -13.23
CA GLY A 38 -35.59 -31.55 -14.50
C GLY A 38 -36.02 -30.37 -15.39
N TRP A 39 -37.31 -30.02 -15.37
CA TRP A 39 -37.83 -28.86 -16.10
C TRP A 39 -37.31 -27.53 -15.53
N ASP A 40 -37.22 -27.40 -14.20
CA ASP A 40 -36.69 -26.20 -13.54
C ASP A 40 -35.19 -26.03 -13.82
N LEU A 41 -34.40 -27.12 -13.80
CA LEU A 41 -32.98 -27.10 -14.15
C LEU A 41 -32.75 -26.65 -15.60
N CYS A 42 -33.55 -27.15 -16.55
CA CYS A 42 -33.49 -26.73 -17.95
C CYS A 42 -33.84 -25.25 -18.12
N PHE A 43 -34.77 -24.74 -17.31
CA PHE A 43 -35.16 -23.33 -17.34
C PHE A 43 -34.03 -22.43 -16.85
N ASP A 44 -33.38 -22.79 -15.74
CA ASP A 44 -32.22 -22.06 -15.21
C ASP A 44 -31.03 -22.08 -16.19
N GLN A 45 -30.78 -23.20 -16.86
CA GLN A 45 -29.75 -23.30 -17.90
C GLN A 45 -30.02 -22.36 -19.07
N ALA A 46 -31.28 -22.30 -19.54
CA ALA A 46 -31.67 -21.40 -20.62
C ALA A 46 -31.50 -19.92 -20.25
N VAL A 47 -31.82 -19.54 -19.00
CA VAL A 47 -31.65 -18.17 -18.51
C VAL A 47 -30.18 -17.75 -18.54
N VAL A 48 -29.27 -18.61 -18.06
CA VAL A 48 -27.83 -18.31 -18.05
C VAL A 48 -27.27 -18.18 -19.47
N PHE A 49 -27.65 -19.05 -20.42
CA PHE A 49 -27.23 -18.92 -21.81
C PHE A 49 -27.70 -17.62 -22.47
N ILE A 50 -28.93 -17.18 -22.15
CA ILE A 50 -29.47 -15.92 -22.67
C ILE A 50 -28.74 -14.72 -22.07
N GLU A 51 -28.49 -14.73 -20.76
CA GLU A 51 -27.70 -13.69 -20.08
C GLU A 51 -26.29 -13.58 -20.67
N ASP A 52 -25.64 -14.71 -20.96
CA ASP A 52 -24.33 -14.75 -21.60
C ASP A 52 -24.35 -14.27 -23.05
N ALA A 53 -25.40 -14.59 -23.80
CA ALA A 53 -25.57 -14.09 -25.16
C ALA A 53 -25.78 -12.58 -25.22
N ILE A 54 -26.56 -12.01 -24.28
CA ILE A 54 -26.79 -10.56 -24.18
C ILE A 54 -25.49 -9.83 -23.82
N GLN A 55 -24.65 -10.45 -23.00
CA GLN A 55 -23.44 -9.85 -22.43
C GLN A 55 -22.15 -10.30 -23.14
N TYR A 56 -22.26 -10.96 -24.29
CA TYR A 56 -21.16 -11.45 -25.13
C TYR A 56 -20.11 -12.31 -24.39
N ARG A 57 -20.56 -13.22 -23.52
CA ARG A 57 -19.71 -14.10 -22.69
C ARG A 57 -19.55 -15.49 -23.31
N SER A 58 -18.42 -16.15 -23.07
CA SER A 58 -18.16 -17.50 -23.59
C SER A 58 -18.78 -18.60 -22.72
N ILE A 59 -19.39 -19.60 -23.36
CA ILE A 59 -20.13 -20.69 -22.72
C ILE A 59 -19.20 -21.84 -22.27
N ASN A 60 -18.24 -21.54 -21.40
CA ASN A 60 -17.31 -22.56 -20.86
C ASN A 60 -17.42 -22.62 -19.33
N HIS A 61 -18.62 -22.84 -18.81
CA HIS A 61 -18.88 -22.95 -17.38
C HIS A 61 -19.81 -24.12 -17.06
N ARG A 62 -19.72 -24.62 -15.83
CA ARG A 62 -20.44 -25.80 -15.34
C ARG A 62 -21.93 -25.48 -15.13
N MET A 63 -22.82 -26.37 -15.61
CA MET A 63 -24.28 -26.16 -15.67
C MET A 63 -25.10 -26.91 -14.61
N ASP A 64 -24.53 -27.00 -13.40
CA ASP A 64 -25.21 -27.56 -12.23
C ASP A 64 -26.05 -26.47 -11.53
N ALA A 65 -27.16 -26.81 -10.87
CA ALA A 65 -28.07 -25.84 -10.24
C ALA A 65 -27.36 -24.85 -9.29
N GLY A 66 -26.42 -25.36 -8.46
CA GLY A 66 -25.63 -24.50 -7.57
C GLY A 66 -24.60 -23.63 -8.31
N SER A 67 -24.05 -24.13 -9.42
CA SER A 67 -23.08 -23.41 -10.24
C SER A 67 -23.72 -22.26 -11.00
N MET A 68 -24.92 -22.44 -11.53
CA MET A 68 -25.66 -21.39 -12.24
C MET A 68 -26.06 -20.24 -11.29
N TRP A 69 -26.50 -20.54 -10.08
CA TRP A 69 -26.79 -19.51 -9.08
C TRP A 69 -25.54 -18.70 -8.71
N LEU A 70 -24.41 -19.39 -8.47
CA LEU A 70 -23.13 -18.74 -8.15
C LEU A 70 -22.60 -17.93 -9.34
N TYR A 71 -22.74 -18.45 -10.56
CA TYR A 71 -22.35 -17.76 -11.79
C TYR A 71 -23.13 -16.46 -11.97
N ARG A 72 -24.46 -16.49 -11.80
CA ARG A 72 -25.31 -15.29 -11.86
C ARG A 72 -25.02 -14.29 -10.75
N TRP A 73 -24.71 -14.76 -9.54
CA TRP A 73 -24.30 -13.90 -8.43
C TRP A 73 -22.93 -13.25 -8.68
N TYR A 74 -21.95 -14.00 -9.19
CA TYR A 74 -20.61 -13.49 -9.52
C TYR A 74 -20.65 -12.45 -10.64
N TYR A 75 -21.48 -12.67 -11.66
CA TYR A 75 -21.71 -11.72 -12.75
C TYR A 75 -22.78 -10.66 -12.44
N SER A 76 -23.18 -10.50 -11.17
CA SER A 76 -24.08 -9.42 -10.76
C SER A 76 -23.34 -8.08 -10.70
N ASP A 77 -24.05 -7.00 -11.03
CA ASP A 77 -23.50 -5.63 -11.01
C ASP A 77 -22.85 -5.29 -9.66
N THR A 78 -23.43 -5.76 -8.55
CA THR A 78 -22.88 -5.58 -7.20
C THR A 78 -21.54 -6.28 -6.95
N CYS A 79 -21.32 -7.46 -7.55
CA CYS A 79 -20.09 -8.23 -7.34
C CYS A 79 -18.96 -7.73 -8.25
N GLN A 80 -19.29 -7.28 -9.46
CA GLN A 80 -18.30 -6.78 -10.42
C GLN A 80 -17.84 -5.34 -10.14
N CYS A 81 -18.68 -4.51 -9.51
CA CYS A 81 -18.37 -3.10 -9.20
C CYS A 81 -17.13 -2.93 -8.30
N THR A 82 -16.79 -3.92 -7.48
CA THR A 82 -15.70 -3.83 -6.51
C THR A 82 -14.34 -4.28 -7.03
N SER A 83 -14.28 -5.02 -8.16
CA SER A 83 -13.07 -5.72 -8.59
C SER A 83 -12.56 -5.33 -9.99
N ASP A 84 -13.37 -4.71 -10.84
CA ASP A 84 -12.96 -4.35 -12.21
C ASP A 84 -12.42 -2.91 -12.29
N VAL A 85 -11.18 -2.74 -12.76
CA VAL A 85 -10.51 -1.44 -12.98
C VAL A 85 -11.29 -0.56 -13.97
N ARG A 86 -12.09 -1.17 -14.87
CA ARG A 86 -13.00 -0.45 -15.78
C ARG A 86 -14.24 0.11 -15.08
N TYR A 87 -14.63 -0.46 -13.94
CA TYR A 87 -15.74 -0.02 -13.10
C TYR A 87 -15.25 0.65 -11.81
N ARG A 88 -14.06 1.27 -11.85
CA ARG A 88 -13.66 2.19 -10.78
C ARG A 88 -14.73 3.28 -10.71
N SER A 89 -15.61 3.17 -9.72
CA SER A 89 -16.61 4.18 -9.43
C SER A 89 -15.91 5.54 -9.38
N ALA A 90 -16.59 6.57 -9.89
CA ALA A 90 -16.09 7.93 -9.79
C ALA A 90 -15.62 8.16 -8.35
N PRO A 91 -14.44 8.78 -8.13
CA PRO A 91 -13.93 9.02 -6.79
C PRO A 91 -15.08 9.52 -5.93
N TRP A 92 -15.34 8.85 -4.79
CA TRP A 92 -16.43 9.26 -3.93
C TRP A 92 -16.18 10.71 -3.52
N ASP A 93 -16.97 11.62 -4.08
CA ASP A 93 -16.91 13.04 -3.74
C ASP A 93 -17.68 13.21 -2.43
N PRO A 94 -16.99 13.35 -1.29
CA PRO A 94 -17.67 13.49 -0.02
C PRO A 94 -18.49 14.79 -0.02
N PRO A 95 -19.60 14.84 0.74
CA PRO A 95 -20.35 16.07 0.90
C PRO A 95 -19.42 17.16 1.46
N CYS A 96 -19.50 18.35 0.87
CA CYS A 96 -18.63 19.50 1.16
C CYS A 96 -18.48 19.77 2.67
N GLY A 97 -19.60 19.73 3.41
CA GLY A 97 -19.61 19.96 4.86
C GLY A 97 -18.84 18.93 5.68
N LEU A 98 -18.70 17.68 5.23
CA LEU A 98 -17.94 16.66 5.97
C LEU A 98 -16.45 17.00 5.96
N THR A 99 -15.90 17.34 4.79
CA THR A 99 -14.47 17.65 4.68
C THR A 99 -14.11 18.95 5.40
N GLU A 100 -14.93 19.99 5.26
CA GLU A 100 -14.67 21.29 5.89
C GLU A 100 -14.90 21.25 7.41
N SER A 101 -15.80 20.39 7.91
CA SER A 101 -15.99 20.22 9.37
C SER A 101 -14.83 19.49 10.03
N ILE A 102 -14.29 18.43 9.41
CA ILE A 102 -13.09 17.75 9.90
C ILE A 102 -11.88 18.69 9.89
N GLU A 103 -11.72 19.48 8.82
CA GLU A 103 -10.65 20.47 8.73
C GLU A 103 -10.80 21.57 9.79
N GLY A 104 -12.00 22.11 9.97
CA GLY A 104 -12.30 23.10 11.01
C GLY A 104 -11.99 22.57 12.42
N LEU A 105 -12.40 21.34 12.72
CA LEU A 105 -12.12 20.70 14.01
C LEU A 105 -10.60 20.57 14.26
N CYS A 106 -9.83 20.13 13.26
CA CYS A 106 -8.38 20.05 13.36
C CYS A 106 -7.72 21.43 13.57
N LEU A 107 -8.19 22.46 12.85
CA LEU A 107 -7.68 23.83 13.01
C LEU A 107 -7.97 24.37 14.41
N LEU A 108 -9.14 24.08 14.99
CA LEU A 108 -9.45 24.46 16.37
C LEU A 108 -8.49 23.81 17.37
N VAL A 109 -8.15 22.53 17.18
CA VAL A 109 -7.13 21.85 18.01
C VAL A 109 -5.77 22.54 17.89
N PHE A 110 -5.36 22.97 16.68
CA PHE A 110 -4.10 23.70 16.48
C PHE A 110 -4.12 25.11 17.09
N VAL A 111 -5.26 25.81 17.06
CA VAL A 111 -5.45 27.08 17.79
C VAL A 111 -5.28 26.87 19.29
N ALA A 112 -5.87 25.82 19.85
CA ALA A 112 -5.71 25.47 21.25
C ALA A 112 -4.25 25.10 21.61
N ASP A 113 -3.56 24.35 20.75
CA ASP A 113 -2.14 24.02 20.94
C ASP A 113 -1.26 25.27 20.93
N LEU A 114 -1.47 26.20 19.98
CA LEU A 114 -0.73 27.46 19.90
C LEU A 114 -1.00 28.34 21.12
N SER A 115 -2.26 28.43 21.57
CA SER A 115 -2.63 29.25 22.73
C SER A 115 -1.98 28.73 24.01
N VAL A 116 -2.02 27.42 24.26
CA VAL A 116 -1.32 26.78 25.41
C VAL A 116 0.19 27.03 25.34
N LYS A 117 0.81 26.88 24.17
CA LYS A 117 2.25 27.15 23.98
C LYS A 117 2.59 28.62 24.23
N SER A 118 1.76 29.55 23.74
CA SER A 118 1.98 30.99 23.94
C SER A 118 1.89 31.38 25.41
N TYR A 119 0.96 30.74 26.16
CA TYR A 119 0.80 30.95 27.60
C TYR A 119 1.99 30.39 28.40
N LEU A 120 2.44 29.17 28.11
CA LEU A 120 3.53 28.51 28.83
C LEU A 120 4.91 29.13 28.60
N VAL A 121 5.20 29.58 27.37
CA VAL A 121 6.53 30.11 26.99
C VAL A 121 6.69 31.59 27.40
N GLY A 122 5.60 32.32 27.52
CA GLY A 122 5.59 33.75 27.80
C GLY A 122 5.77 34.62 26.54
N TRP A 123 5.11 35.78 26.54
CA TRP A 123 4.96 36.64 25.36
C TRP A 123 6.28 37.16 24.77
N ALA A 124 7.22 37.58 25.62
CA ALA A 124 8.52 38.10 25.17
C ALA A 124 9.37 37.03 24.46
N GLN A 125 9.27 35.78 24.90
CA GLN A 125 10.00 34.67 24.29
C GLN A 125 9.28 34.14 23.04
N PHE A 126 7.95 34.23 23.01
CA PHE A 126 7.13 33.90 21.84
C PHE A 126 7.56 34.70 20.61
N GLN A 127 7.66 36.03 20.73
CA GLN A 127 8.05 36.90 19.62
C GLN A 127 9.49 36.67 19.13
N LYS A 128 10.39 36.20 20.00
CA LYS A 128 11.77 35.85 19.61
C LYS A 128 11.87 34.53 18.84
N SER A 129 10.88 33.66 18.98
CA SER A 129 10.91 32.33 18.36
C SER A 129 10.26 32.33 16.97
N LEU A 130 11.10 32.29 15.92
CA LEU A 130 10.63 32.28 14.53
C LEU A 130 9.62 31.14 14.24
N TRP A 131 9.85 29.94 14.79
CA TRP A 131 8.94 28.80 14.60
C TRP A 131 7.53 29.02 15.18
N LEU A 132 7.37 29.78 16.28
CA LEU A 132 6.03 30.06 16.82
C LEU A 132 5.35 31.19 16.04
N LEU A 133 6.13 32.17 15.56
CA LEU A 133 5.64 33.21 14.67
C LEU A 133 5.15 32.63 13.33
N ASP A 134 5.96 31.76 12.70
CA ASP A 134 5.58 31.06 11.46
C ASP A 134 4.32 30.21 11.68
N TYR A 135 4.18 29.58 12.85
CA TYR A 135 2.99 28.80 13.19
C TYR A 135 1.73 29.67 13.33
N LEU A 136 1.85 30.85 13.93
CA LEU A 136 0.76 31.83 13.96
C LEU A 136 0.37 32.28 12.55
N VAL A 137 1.34 32.63 11.70
CA VAL A 137 1.08 33.09 10.32
C VAL A 137 0.40 31.98 9.50
N VAL A 138 0.93 30.76 9.52
CA VAL A 138 0.35 29.62 8.79
C VAL A 138 -1.06 29.31 9.27
N LEU A 139 -1.31 29.39 10.58
CA LEU A 139 -2.63 29.14 11.15
C LEU A 139 -3.63 30.22 10.76
N VAL A 140 -3.24 31.50 10.75
CA VAL A 140 -4.11 32.61 10.31
C VAL A 140 -4.44 32.47 8.83
N VAL A 141 -3.46 32.21 7.96
CA VAL A 141 -3.71 31.98 6.53
C VAL A 141 -4.63 30.76 6.34
N SER A 142 -4.42 29.71 7.12
CA SER A 142 -5.26 28.50 7.09
C SER A 142 -6.65 28.70 7.67
N LEU A 143 -6.90 29.71 8.51
CA LEU A 143 -8.25 30.04 8.99
C LEU A 143 -8.98 30.91 7.98
N VAL A 144 -8.29 31.90 7.40
CA VAL A 144 -8.85 32.76 6.35
C VAL A 144 -9.24 31.95 5.12
N ASP A 145 -8.37 31.07 4.62
CA ASP A 145 -8.70 30.20 3.48
C ASP A 145 -9.86 29.24 3.82
N TRP A 146 -10.16 28.98 5.11
CA TRP A 146 -11.24 28.04 5.53
C TRP A 146 -12.57 28.77 5.57
N THR A 147 -12.57 30.00 6.09
CA THR A 147 -13.75 30.86 6.03
C THR A 147 -14.11 31.21 4.60
N VAL A 148 -13.12 31.45 3.72
CA VAL A 148 -13.37 31.70 2.29
C VAL A 148 -13.95 30.45 1.60
N SER A 149 -13.34 29.26 1.78
CA SER A 149 -13.89 28.00 1.24
C SER A 149 -15.33 27.72 1.71
N LEU A 150 -15.65 28.03 2.97
CA LEU A 150 -17.00 27.88 3.53
C LEU A 150 -17.97 28.91 2.93
N SER A 151 -17.53 30.15 2.74
CA SER A 151 -18.35 31.23 2.16
C SER A 151 -18.70 31.00 0.69
N LEU A 152 -17.81 30.34 -0.06
CA LEU A 152 -17.98 30.02 -1.48
C LEU A 152 -18.61 28.63 -1.71
N VAL A 153 -19.18 28.01 -0.68
CA VAL A 153 -19.83 26.68 -0.76
C VAL A 153 -18.92 25.65 -1.45
N CYS A 154 -17.64 25.66 -1.09
CA CYS A 154 -16.60 24.76 -1.62
C CYS A 154 -16.33 24.86 -3.13
N GLN A 155 -16.77 25.93 -3.80
CA GLN A 155 -16.50 26.19 -5.23
C GLN A 155 -15.18 26.93 -5.46
N GLU A 156 -14.12 26.56 -4.73
CA GLU A 156 -12.78 27.09 -4.92
C GLU A 156 -11.90 26.11 -5.71
N PRO A 157 -11.30 26.55 -6.83
CA PRO A 157 -10.44 25.67 -7.63
C PRO A 157 -9.08 25.41 -6.95
N LEU A 158 -8.58 26.35 -6.15
CA LEU A 158 -7.28 26.26 -5.48
C LEU A 158 -7.44 26.49 -3.98
N ARG A 159 -7.15 25.46 -3.18
CA ARG A 159 -7.17 25.55 -1.71
C ARG A 159 -5.74 25.68 -1.18
N LEU A 160 -5.34 26.89 -0.80
CA LEU A 160 -3.96 27.19 -0.37
C LEU A 160 -3.57 26.45 0.91
N ARG A 161 -4.52 26.20 1.81
CA ARG A 161 -4.32 25.46 3.06
C ARG A 161 -3.72 24.07 2.85
N ARG A 162 -3.99 23.41 1.72
CA ARG A 162 -3.44 22.07 1.41
C ARG A 162 -1.91 22.08 1.35
N LEU A 163 -1.33 23.13 0.76
CA LEU A 163 0.13 23.30 0.66
C LEU A 163 0.77 23.56 2.03
N LEU A 164 0.02 24.15 2.96
CA LEU A 164 0.50 24.50 4.31
C LEU A 164 0.42 23.33 5.30
N ARG A 165 -0.36 22.27 5.05
CA ARG A 165 -0.51 21.13 5.97
C ARG A 165 0.79 20.47 6.43
N PRO A 166 1.81 20.24 5.56
CA PRO A 166 3.08 19.66 6.00
C PRO A 166 3.79 20.49 7.07
N PHE A 167 3.53 21.80 7.14
CA PHE A 167 4.09 22.67 8.17
C PHE A 167 3.64 22.26 9.58
N PHE A 168 2.39 21.82 9.77
CA PHE A 168 1.91 21.39 11.10
C PHE A 168 2.67 20.16 11.62
N LEU A 169 3.01 19.22 10.73
CA LEU A 169 3.86 18.07 11.06
C LEU A 169 5.28 18.52 11.42
N LEU A 170 5.85 19.41 10.62
CA LEU A 170 7.17 20.01 10.83
C LEU A 170 7.27 20.78 12.14
N GLN A 171 6.21 21.50 12.50
CA GLN A 171 6.16 22.30 13.72
C GLN A 171 6.15 21.43 14.98
N ASN A 172 5.48 20.28 14.94
CA ASN A 172 5.42 19.36 16.07
C ASN A 172 6.73 18.57 16.27
N SER A 173 7.36 18.15 15.17
CA SER A 173 8.56 17.32 15.25
C SER A 173 9.85 18.12 15.45
N SER A 174 10.40 18.07 16.67
CA SER A 174 11.70 18.68 16.96
C SER A 174 12.86 18.08 16.15
N MET A 175 12.75 16.81 15.75
CA MET A 175 13.76 16.13 14.93
C MET A 175 13.73 16.66 13.50
N MET A 176 12.55 16.84 12.91
CA MET A 176 12.42 17.38 11.55
C MET A 176 12.94 18.81 11.46
N LYS A 177 12.69 19.65 12.48
CA LYS A 177 13.26 21.02 12.56
C LYS A 177 14.78 21.00 12.52
N LYS A 178 15.40 20.09 13.27
CA LYS A 178 16.85 19.92 13.29
C LYS A 178 17.37 19.43 11.94
N THR A 179 16.68 18.45 11.33
CA THR A 179 17.02 17.92 9.99
C THR A 179 16.89 18.98 8.89
N LEU A 180 15.82 19.78 8.86
CA LEU A 180 15.69 20.89 7.90
C LEU A 180 16.77 21.94 8.10
N LYS A 181 17.07 22.29 9.37
CA LYS A 181 18.18 23.19 9.67
C LYS A 181 19.48 22.62 9.12
N CYS A 182 19.75 21.33 9.29
CA CYS A 182 20.91 20.65 8.71
C CYS A 182 20.92 20.75 7.18
N ILE A 183 19.82 20.37 6.52
CA ILE A 183 19.71 20.39 5.06
C ILE A 183 20.00 21.79 4.52
N ARG A 184 19.44 22.83 5.14
CA ARG A 184 19.68 24.22 4.75
C ARG A 184 21.15 24.62 4.87
N TRP A 185 21.83 24.20 5.94
CA TRP A 185 23.27 24.46 6.09
C TRP A 185 24.11 23.70 5.05
N SER A 186 23.82 22.41 4.84
CA SER A 186 24.52 21.62 3.82
C SER A 186 24.27 22.11 2.40
N LEU A 187 23.09 22.68 2.13
CA LEU A 187 22.73 23.21 0.81
C LEU A 187 23.65 24.36 0.39
N TRP A 188 24.01 25.24 1.33
CA TRP A 188 24.91 26.35 1.04
C TRP A 188 26.33 25.87 0.74
N GLU A 189 26.79 24.80 1.37
CA GLU A 189 28.11 24.21 1.08
C GLU A 189 28.11 23.48 -0.28
N MET A 190 26.99 22.82 -0.63
CA MET A 190 26.79 22.20 -1.94
C MET A 190 26.72 23.20 -3.09
N ALA A 191 26.46 24.49 -2.82
CA ALA A 191 26.30 25.51 -3.86
C ALA A 191 27.53 25.59 -4.78
N SER A 192 28.73 25.38 -4.26
CA SER A 192 29.97 25.38 -5.04
C SER A 192 30.04 24.25 -6.09
N VAL A 193 29.58 23.04 -5.74
CA VAL A 193 29.54 21.89 -6.66
C VAL A 193 28.40 22.02 -7.65
N VAL A 194 27.24 22.51 -7.20
CA VAL A 194 26.09 22.80 -8.08
C VAL A 194 26.48 23.88 -9.09
N LEU A 195 27.25 24.88 -8.70
CA LEU A 195 27.81 25.88 -9.61
C LEU A 195 28.77 25.25 -10.61
N LEU A 196 29.68 24.37 -10.17
CA LEU A 196 30.60 23.64 -11.05
C LEU A 196 29.83 22.76 -12.05
N LEU A 197 28.76 22.11 -11.61
CA LEU A 197 27.88 21.30 -12.44
C LEU A 197 27.10 22.15 -13.45
N ALA A 198 26.58 23.31 -13.03
CA ALA A 198 25.94 24.26 -13.93
C ALA A 198 26.92 24.79 -14.98
N LEU A 199 28.17 25.06 -14.59
CA LEU A 199 29.22 25.47 -15.51
C LEU A 199 29.53 24.36 -16.53
N HIS A 200 29.70 23.11 -16.07
CA HIS A 200 29.85 21.94 -16.94
C HIS A 200 28.71 21.83 -17.96
N LEU A 201 27.45 21.91 -17.50
CA LEU A 201 26.29 21.90 -18.39
C LEU A 201 26.31 23.05 -19.38
N SER A 202 26.60 24.28 -18.95
CA SER A 202 26.62 25.45 -19.82
C SER A 202 27.71 25.38 -20.90
N VAL A 203 28.93 24.98 -20.55
CA VAL A 203 30.06 24.87 -21.49
C VAL A 203 29.79 23.79 -22.53
N PHE A 204 29.34 22.61 -22.11
CA PHE A 204 29.00 21.53 -23.03
C PHE A 204 27.74 21.81 -23.86
N THR A 205 26.80 22.61 -23.35
CA THR A 205 25.65 23.09 -24.13
C THR A 205 26.12 24.01 -25.26
N MET A 206 26.98 24.99 -24.95
CA MET A 206 27.53 25.89 -25.96
C MET A 206 28.39 25.13 -26.98
N PHE A 207 29.25 24.22 -26.52
CA PHE A 207 30.08 23.40 -27.39
C PHE A 207 29.25 22.44 -28.24
N GLY A 208 28.23 21.79 -27.66
CA GLY A 208 27.32 20.90 -28.38
C GLY A 208 26.52 21.63 -29.45
N MET A 209 26.02 22.83 -29.14
CA MET A 209 25.35 23.66 -30.16
C MET A 209 26.31 24.04 -31.30
N LEU A 210 27.58 24.38 -31.02
CA LEU A 210 28.55 24.71 -32.08
C LEU A 210 29.04 23.48 -32.87
N LEU A 211 29.21 22.34 -32.21
CA LEU A 211 29.72 21.11 -32.83
C LEU A 211 28.67 20.45 -33.72
N PHE A 212 27.39 20.52 -33.32
CA PHE A 212 26.27 19.96 -34.07
C PHE A 212 25.56 21.01 -34.94
N THR A 213 26.08 22.24 -35.02
CA THR A 213 25.76 23.18 -36.11
C THR A 213 26.69 22.90 -37.29
N GLY A 214 26.23 22.10 -38.24
CA GLY A 214 27.00 21.77 -39.46
C GLY A 214 26.15 21.82 -40.72
N GLU A 215 26.41 22.86 -41.52
CA GLU A 215 26.14 23.10 -42.95
C GLU A 215 24.69 23.06 -43.48
N GLU A 216 24.22 24.25 -43.91
CA GLU A 216 22.95 24.48 -44.62
C GLU A 216 22.94 23.92 -46.06
N GLN A 217 23.29 22.66 -46.27
CA GLN A 217 23.28 22.15 -47.65
C GLN A 217 22.91 20.67 -47.75
N GLY A 218 21.59 20.42 -47.81
CA GLY A 218 21.05 19.16 -48.33
C GLY A 218 19.68 18.81 -47.76
N ASP A 219 18.66 19.04 -48.58
CA ASP A 219 17.20 18.85 -48.41
C ASP A 219 16.75 17.46 -47.87
N GLY A 220 17.13 17.10 -46.63
CA GLY A 220 16.66 15.88 -45.97
C GLY A 220 17.45 15.36 -44.78
N GLN A 221 18.62 15.93 -44.44
CA GLN A 221 19.50 15.43 -43.37
C GLN A 221 19.46 16.23 -42.04
N ASP A 222 18.57 17.21 -41.92
CA ASP A 222 18.48 18.15 -40.78
C ASP A 222 17.68 17.65 -39.57
N LYS A 223 17.36 16.35 -39.47
CA LYS A 223 16.59 15.81 -38.33
C LYS A 223 17.34 15.82 -37.00
N GLU A 224 18.67 15.87 -37.03
CA GLU A 224 19.51 15.72 -35.83
C GLU A 224 19.54 16.98 -34.96
N ARG A 225 19.76 18.14 -35.59
CA ARG A 225 19.71 19.46 -34.92
C ARG A 225 18.32 19.73 -34.39
N LEU A 226 17.29 19.43 -35.18
CA LEU A 226 15.88 19.72 -34.86
C LEU A 226 15.39 18.99 -33.61
N THR A 227 15.99 17.86 -33.23
CA THR A 227 15.49 17.01 -32.14
C THR A 227 16.08 17.38 -30.77
N TYR A 228 17.39 17.67 -30.68
CA TYR A 228 18.07 17.84 -29.37
C TYR A 228 18.88 19.13 -29.20
N PHE A 229 19.52 19.65 -30.24
CA PHE A 229 20.47 20.79 -30.15
C PHE A 229 20.03 22.03 -30.95
N ARG A 230 18.72 22.23 -31.12
CA ARG A 230 18.18 23.33 -31.93
C ARG A 230 18.29 24.69 -31.23
N SER A 231 17.89 24.76 -29.98
CA SER A 231 17.90 25.97 -29.16
C SER A 231 18.65 25.75 -27.85
N LEU A 232 19.13 26.84 -27.23
CA LEU A 232 19.83 26.80 -25.96
C LEU A 232 19.05 26.07 -24.84
N PRO A 233 17.74 26.34 -24.59
CA PRO A 233 17.00 25.61 -23.57
C PRO A 233 16.80 24.12 -23.93
N GLU A 234 16.52 23.78 -25.19
CA GLU A 234 16.38 22.38 -25.63
C GLU A 234 17.69 21.61 -25.49
N ALA A 235 18.81 22.20 -25.90
CA ALA A 235 20.15 21.63 -25.75
C ALA A 235 20.53 21.45 -24.27
N LEU A 236 20.24 22.47 -23.44
CA LEU A 236 20.48 22.40 -22.00
C LEU A 236 19.64 21.29 -21.35
N THR A 237 18.35 21.16 -21.72
CA THR A 237 17.50 20.09 -21.20
C THR A 237 17.98 18.71 -21.67
N SER A 238 18.39 18.58 -22.93
CA SER A 238 18.90 17.32 -23.49
C SER A 238 20.17 16.85 -22.77
N LEU A 239 21.09 17.77 -22.47
CA LEU A 239 22.31 17.48 -21.71
C LEU A 239 22.05 17.32 -20.20
N LEU A 240 21.07 18.01 -19.62
CA LEU A 240 20.66 17.81 -18.23
C LEU A 240 20.04 16.41 -18.03
N VAL A 241 19.22 15.95 -18.98
CA VAL A 241 18.68 14.59 -18.99
C VAL A 241 19.83 13.58 -19.20
N LEU A 242 20.79 13.89 -20.08
CA LEU A 242 21.98 13.04 -20.29
C LEU A 242 22.90 12.98 -19.08
N LEU A 243 22.99 14.04 -18.26
CA LEU A 243 23.74 14.03 -17.01
C LEU A 243 23.23 12.92 -16.07
N THR A 244 21.91 12.63 -16.12
CA THR A 244 21.27 11.52 -15.41
C THR A 244 21.27 10.20 -16.20
N THR A 245 21.83 10.19 -17.40
CA THR A 245 21.91 9.06 -18.35
C THR A 245 20.55 8.50 -18.82
N ALA A 246 19.46 9.25 -18.64
CA ALA A 246 18.11 8.78 -18.96
C ALA A 246 17.80 8.68 -20.47
N ASN A 247 18.50 9.45 -21.30
CA ASN A 247 18.36 9.47 -22.76
C ASN A 247 19.61 8.93 -23.49
N ASN A 248 20.45 8.14 -22.83
CA ASN A 248 21.56 7.42 -23.47
C ASN A 248 21.06 6.02 -23.89
N PRO A 249 21.20 5.60 -25.18
CA PRO A 249 21.98 6.18 -26.27
C PRO A 249 21.25 7.18 -27.19
N ASP A 250 19.95 7.40 -27.00
CA ASP A 250 19.07 8.12 -27.95
C ASP A 250 19.54 9.52 -28.36
N VAL A 251 20.13 10.29 -27.44
CA VAL A 251 20.67 11.63 -27.72
C VAL A 251 21.95 11.59 -28.59
N MET A 252 22.66 10.47 -28.56
CA MET A 252 23.94 10.27 -29.26
C MET A 252 23.76 9.59 -30.62
N ILE A 253 22.75 8.73 -30.80
CA ILE A 253 22.55 7.92 -32.03
C ILE A 253 22.63 8.75 -33.32
N PRO A 254 21.93 9.90 -33.46
CA PRO A 254 21.95 10.66 -34.71
C PRO A 254 23.37 11.13 -35.06
N ALA A 255 24.03 11.83 -34.12
CA ALA A 255 25.40 12.29 -34.30
C ALA A 255 26.40 11.12 -34.55
N TYR A 256 26.25 10.02 -33.82
CA TYR A 256 27.10 8.84 -33.97
C TYR A 256 26.98 8.19 -35.36
N SER A 257 25.77 8.20 -35.93
CA SER A 257 25.51 7.64 -37.26
C SER A 257 26.19 8.44 -38.38
N LYS A 258 26.37 9.75 -38.20
CA LYS A 258 27.14 10.60 -39.13
C LYS A 258 28.64 10.37 -39.01
N ASN A 259 29.17 10.40 -37.79
CA ASN A 259 30.58 10.13 -37.54
C ASN A 259 30.78 9.53 -36.15
N ARG A 260 31.47 8.38 -36.10
CA ARG A 260 31.81 7.68 -34.85
C ARG A 260 32.61 8.56 -33.88
N ALA A 261 33.34 9.56 -34.37
CA ALA A 261 34.10 10.50 -33.55
C ALA A 261 33.22 11.33 -32.61
N TYR A 262 31.96 11.61 -32.96
CA TYR A 262 31.05 12.37 -32.09
C TYR A 262 30.70 11.65 -30.79
N ALA A 263 30.89 10.33 -30.70
CA ALA A 263 30.77 9.59 -29.43
C ALA A 263 31.71 10.13 -28.34
N ILE A 264 32.88 10.65 -28.72
CA ILE A 264 33.87 11.17 -27.76
C ILE A 264 33.27 12.32 -26.95
N PHE A 265 32.48 13.20 -27.58
CA PHE A 265 31.80 14.32 -26.88
C PHE A 265 30.88 13.81 -25.76
N PHE A 266 30.01 12.85 -26.07
CA PHE A 266 29.04 12.30 -25.11
C PHE A 266 29.71 11.45 -24.02
N ILE A 267 30.75 10.70 -24.36
CA ILE A 267 31.54 9.91 -23.40
C ILE A 267 32.25 10.84 -22.40
N VAL A 268 32.94 11.88 -22.89
CA VAL A 268 33.64 12.84 -22.03
C VAL A 268 32.64 13.62 -21.16
N PHE A 269 31.52 14.05 -21.72
CA PHE A 269 30.46 14.73 -20.97
C PHE A 269 29.93 13.86 -19.82
N THR A 270 29.64 12.57 -20.09
CA THR A 270 29.09 11.64 -19.11
C THR A 270 30.13 11.27 -18.04
N LEU A 271 31.38 11.05 -18.45
CA LEU A 271 32.48 10.74 -17.54
C LEU A 271 32.72 11.88 -16.55
N ILE A 272 32.83 13.12 -17.03
CA ILE A 272 33.03 14.28 -16.16
C ILE A 272 31.77 14.58 -15.33
N GLY A 273 30.60 14.66 -15.97
CA GLY A 273 29.36 15.05 -15.31
C GLY A 273 28.84 13.99 -14.34
N SER A 274 28.54 12.79 -14.83
CA SER A 274 27.91 11.74 -14.04
C SER A 274 28.92 11.06 -13.10
N LEU A 275 30.08 10.64 -13.59
CA LEU A 275 31.01 9.86 -12.76
C LEU A 275 31.84 10.71 -11.81
N PHE A 276 32.32 11.89 -12.21
CA PHE A 276 33.10 12.75 -11.30
C PHE A 276 32.21 13.69 -10.49
N LEU A 277 31.41 14.56 -11.13
CA LEU A 277 30.70 15.62 -10.41
C LEU A 277 29.56 15.09 -9.53
N MET A 278 28.74 14.12 -9.99
CA MET A 278 27.64 13.57 -9.14
C MET A 278 28.18 12.74 -7.96
N ASN A 279 29.26 11.98 -8.16
CA ASN A 279 29.88 11.23 -7.06
C ASN A 279 30.59 12.15 -6.06
N LEU A 280 31.23 13.22 -6.54
CA LEU A 280 31.79 14.27 -5.67
C LEU A 280 30.70 14.96 -4.86
N LEU A 281 29.57 15.29 -5.47
CA LEU A 281 28.39 15.84 -4.79
C LEU A 281 27.92 14.91 -3.66
N THR A 282 27.82 13.61 -3.94
CA THR A 282 27.43 12.59 -2.96
C THR A 282 28.42 12.51 -1.79
N ALA A 283 29.72 12.55 -2.07
CA ALA A 283 30.76 12.53 -1.04
C ALA A 283 30.71 13.78 -0.13
N ILE A 284 30.46 14.95 -0.70
CA ILE A 284 30.32 16.21 0.05
C ILE A 284 29.07 16.17 0.93
N ILE A 285 27.93 15.71 0.40
CA ILE A 285 26.69 15.51 1.19
C ILE A 285 26.97 14.60 2.38
N TYR A 286 27.64 13.47 2.16
CA TYR A 286 27.96 12.52 3.21
C TYR A 286 28.84 13.14 4.31
N ASN A 287 29.91 13.84 3.94
CA ASN A 287 30.81 14.47 4.90
C ASN A 287 30.09 15.52 5.77
N GLN A 288 29.18 16.30 5.18
CA GLN A 288 28.41 17.28 5.93
C GLN A 288 27.38 16.65 6.84
N PHE A 289 26.68 15.62 6.37
CA PHE A 289 25.72 14.88 7.18
C PHE A 289 26.41 14.20 8.38
N ARG A 290 27.59 13.58 8.16
CA ARG A 290 28.41 13.00 9.23
C ARG A 290 28.83 14.05 10.26
N GLY A 291 29.32 15.20 9.82
CA GLY A 291 29.71 16.31 10.69
C GLY A 291 28.53 16.82 11.53
N TYR A 292 27.34 16.89 10.95
CA TYR A 292 26.12 17.25 11.65
C TYR A 292 25.69 16.20 12.69
N LEU A 293 25.71 14.90 12.38
CA LEU A 293 25.35 13.84 13.32
C LEU A 293 26.19 13.91 14.59
N VAL A 294 27.51 14.14 14.45
CA VAL A 294 28.43 14.31 15.59
C VAL A 294 28.05 15.53 16.42
N LYS A 295 27.84 16.70 15.80
CA LYS A 295 27.41 17.93 16.50
C LYS A 295 26.07 17.75 17.21
N SER A 296 25.11 17.05 16.60
CA SER A 296 23.79 16.78 17.17
C SER A 296 23.88 15.88 18.41
N LEU A 297 24.69 14.82 18.34
CA LEU A 297 24.97 13.94 19.48
C LEU A 297 25.66 14.70 20.61
N GLN A 298 26.70 15.48 20.29
CA GLN A 298 27.42 16.33 21.27
C GLN A 298 26.48 17.33 21.95
N ALA A 299 25.62 18.01 21.20
CA ALA A 299 24.63 18.93 21.78
C ALA A 299 23.60 18.20 22.67
N SER A 300 23.23 16.96 22.32
CA SER A 300 22.37 16.12 23.16
C SER A 300 23.05 15.77 24.49
N LEU A 301 24.29 15.29 24.43
CA LEU A 301 25.08 14.96 25.62
C LEU A 301 25.40 16.19 26.47
N PHE A 302 25.66 17.34 25.83
CA PHE A 302 25.88 18.61 26.52
C PHE A 302 24.63 19.05 27.30
N ARG A 303 23.44 18.98 26.68
CA ARG A 303 22.18 19.27 27.38
C ARG A 303 21.91 18.30 28.52
N LYS A 304 22.21 17.00 28.34
CA LYS A 304 22.13 16.00 29.41
C LYS A 304 23.02 16.39 30.59
N ARG A 305 24.30 16.73 30.34
CA ARG A 305 25.26 17.16 31.37
C ARG A 305 24.86 18.47 32.05
N LEU A 306 24.35 19.43 31.30
CA LEU A 306 23.86 20.70 31.85
C LEU A 306 22.65 20.47 32.76
N GLY A 307 21.70 19.63 32.34
CA GLY A 307 20.52 19.28 33.13
C GLY A 307 20.89 18.55 34.43
N THR A 308 21.79 17.57 34.38
CA THR A 308 22.24 16.86 35.59
C THR A 308 23.07 17.77 36.50
N ARG A 309 23.87 18.68 35.94
CA ARG A 309 24.62 19.67 36.73
C ARG A 309 23.70 20.67 37.43
N ALA A 310 22.70 21.20 36.73
CA ALA A 310 21.70 22.10 37.31
C ALA A 310 20.90 21.41 38.42
N ALA A 311 20.52 20.15 38.22
CA ALA A 311 19.86 19.34 39.25
C ALA A 311 20.74 19.15 40.49
N TYR A 312 22.04 18.89 40.30
CA TYR A 312 23.00 18.80 41.41
C TYR A 312 23.09 20.12 42.20
N GLU A 313 23.18 21.26 41.51
CA GLU A 313 23.29 22.57 42.16
C GLU A 313 22.05 22.92 43.01
N VAL A 314 20.85 22.62 42.49
CA VAL A 314 19.58 22.81 43.25
C VAL A 314 19.45 21.84 44.41
N LEU A 315 19.97 20.61 44.30
CA LEU A 315 19.96 19.64 45.40
C LEU A 315 21.05 19.90 46.45
N CYS A 316 22.07 20.68 46.11
CA CYS A 316 23.11 21.12 47.05
C CYS A 316 22.70 22.36 47.85
N THR A 317 21.71 23.15 47.40
CA THR A 317 21.21 24.29 48.17
C THR A 317 20.42 23.80 49.38
N PRO A 318 20.80 24.18 50.62
CA PRO A 318 20.08 23.78 51.83
C PRO A 318 18.68 24.38 51.84
N ALA A 319 17.71 23.65 52.41
CA ALA A 319 16.38 24.20 52.68
C ALA A 319 16.49 25.38 53.66
N GLU A 320 15.67 26.42 53.49
CA GLU A 320 15.63 27.57 54.40
C GLU A 320 15.47 27.09 55.86
N GLY A 321 16.51 27.30 56.67
CA GLY A 321 16.53 26.95 58.10
C GLY A 321 17.45 25.79 58.52
N GLU A 322 18.10 25.08 57.60
CA GLU A 322 19.12 24.06 57.96
C GLU A 322 20.52 24.66 58.18
N ALA A 323 21.24 24.17 59.20
CA ALA A 323 22.62 24.55 59.47
C ALA A 323 23.53 24.22 58.26
N PRO A 324 24.54 25.05 57.96
CA PRO A 324 25.39 24.87 56.78
C PRO A 324 26.03 23.47 56.81
N PRO A 325 25.87 22.67 55.73
CA PRO A 325 26.36 21.30 55.69
C PRO A 325 27.90 21.29 55.83
N ARG A 326 28.44 20.28 56.53
CA ARG A 326 29.90 20.06 56.73
C ARG A 326 30.66 19.74 55.42
N GLY A 327 30.02 19.83 54.25
CA GLY A 327 30.62 19.63 52.93
C GLY A 327 29.63 19.92 51.78
N VAL A 328 30.15 20.21 50.60
CA VAL A 328 29.36 20.43 49.37
C VAL A 328 29.05 19.08 48.74
N GLY A 329 27.77 18.68 48.73
CA GLY A 329 27.33 17.47 48.05
C GLY A 329 25.87 17.12 48.33
N VAL A 330 25.35 16.16 47.59
CA VAL A 330 23.94 15.73 47.68
C VAL A 330 23.84 14.52 48.62
N LYS A 331 22.85 14.53 49.53
CA LYS A 331 22.56 13.36 50.37
C LYS A 331 21.95 12.24 49.49
N PRO A 332 22.40 10.97 49.62
CA PRO A 332 21.85 9.86 48.84
C PRO A 332 20.33 9.67 49.00
N GLN A 333 19.79 9.97 50.19
CA GLN A 333 18.36 9.81 50.50
C GLN A 333 17.49 10.78 49.67
N ASP A 334 17.92 12.04 49.55
CA ASP A 334 17.20 13.05 48.77
C ASP A 334 17.18 12.68 47.29
N LEU A 335 18.29 12.13 46.77
CA LEU A 335 18.36 11.65 45.39
C LEU A 335 17.41 10.47 45.14
N VAL A 336 17.28 9.52 46.07
CA VAL A 336 16.32 8.40 45.93
C VAL A 336 14.88 8.92 45.90
N GLN A 337 14.53 9.92 46.72
CA GLN A 337 13.20 10.53 46.69
C GLN A 337 12.90 11.24 45.37
N VAL A 338 13.89 11.91 44.78
CA VAL A 338 13.75 12.52 43.45
C VAL A 338 13.56 11.43 42.40
N LEU A 339 14.37 10.37 42.41
CA LEU A 339 14.28 9.27 41.45
C LEU A 339 12.94 8.51 41.53
N GLN A 340 12.27 8.51 42.67
CA GLN A 340 10.92 7.94 42.81
C GLN A 340 9.85 8.78 42.11
N LYS A 341 10.02 10.11 42.05
CA LYS A 341 9.10 11.03 41.38
C LYS A 341 9.35 11.14 39.87
N VAL A 342 10.55 10.77 39.41
CA VAL A 342 10.91 10.82 37.98
C VAL A 342 10.28 9.65 37.22
N GLN A 343 9.65 9.98 36.09
CA GLN A 343 9.16 8.99 35.14
C GLN A 343 10.32 8.45 34.29
N MET A 344 10.80 7.26 34.63
CA MET A 344 11.87 6.56 33.91
C MET A 344 11.65 5.05 33.95
N ASP A 345 12.29 4.31 33.03
CA ASP A 345 12.19 2.85 33.00
C ASP A 345 12.61 2.24 34.34
N GLY A 346 11.82 1.28 34.84
CA GLY A 346 12.03 0.69 36.16
C GLY A 346 13.39 0.02 36.33
N THR A 347 13.94 -0.56 35.26
CA THR A 347 15.27 -1.18 35.22
C THR A 347 16.38 -0.15 35.41
N HIS A 348 16.33 0.96 34.67
CA HIS A 348 17.28 2.06 34.80
C HIS A 348 17.18 2.73 36.18
N ARG A 349 15.96 2.91 36.70
CA ARG A 349 15.74 3.43 38.05
C ARG A 349 16.39 2.54 39.11
N GLN A 350 16.15 1.23 39.05
CA GLN A 350 16.73 0.26 39.99
C GLN A 350 18.26 0.25 39.91
N ALA A 351 18.84 0.22 38.71
CA ALA A 351 20.29 0.24 38.53
C ALA A 351 20.93 1.51 39.11
N ILE A 352 20.29 2.67 38.94
CA ILE A 352 20.78 3.93 39.51
C ILE A 352 20.65 3.91 41.03
N VAL A 353 19.52 3.46 41.59
CA VAL A 353 19.29 3.38 43.04
C VAL A 353 20.27 2.42 43.71
N GLU A 354 20.51 1.24 43.12
CA GLU A 354 21.50 0.27 43.60
C GLU A 354 22.91 0.88 43.60
N LYS A 355 23.26 1.61 42.53
CA LYS A 355 24.54 2.32 42.44
C LYS A 355 24.66 3.46 43.46
N VAL A 356 23.57 4.17 43.74
CA VAL A 356 23.52 5.19 44.82
C VAL A 356 23.77 4.54 46.18
N HIS A 357 23.14 3.39 46.46
CA HIS A 357 23.37 2.64 47.70
C HIS A 357 24.81 2.13 47.83
N SER A 358 25.48 1.78 46.71
CA SER A 358 26.88 1.34 46.71
C SER A 358 27.88 2.41 47.17
N TYR A 359 27.55 3.70 47.04
CA TYR A 359 28.41 4.81 47.47
C TYR A 359 28.39 5.06 48.99
N GLY A 360 27.54 4.35 49.74
CA GLY A 360 27.38 4.52 51.19
C GLY A 360 26.66 5.83 51.57
N GLY A 361 26.56 6.11 52.88
CA GLY A 361 25.85 7.30 53.41
C GLY A 361 26.58 8.64 53.24
N GLY A 362 27.68 8.68 52.49
CA GLY A 362 28.47 9.89 52.28
C GLY A 362 27.81 10.86 51.29
N LEU A 363 28.20 12.14 51.37
CA LEU A 363 27.77 13.16 50.41
C LEU A 363 28.30 12.83 49.00
N LEU A 364 27.43 12.91 48.00
CA LEU A 364 27.78 12.71 46.59
C LEU A 364 28.43 13.99 46.05
N SER A 365 29.65 13.88 45.54
CA SER A 365 30.31 14.96 44.79
C SER A 365 29.73 15.10 43.38
N ALA A 366 29.99 16.23 42.72
CA ALA A 366 29.47 16.50 41.39
C ALA A 366 29.89 15.47 40.33
N ASP A 367 31.15 15.00 40.35
CA ASP A 367 31.63 13.99 39.39
C ASP A 367 30.98 12.62 39.63
N LYS A 368 30.84 12.23 40.91
CA LYS A 368 30.12 11.00 41.28
C LYS A 368 28.66 11.08 40.86
N PHE A 369 28.03 12.24 41.05
CA PHE A 369 26.65 12.50 40.64
C PHE A 369 26.47 12.40 39.12
N GLN A 370 27.36 13.00 38.32
CA GLN A 370 27.30 12.88 36.86
C GLN A 370 27.51 11.44 36.38
N ASN A 371 28.43 10.71 37.01
CA ASN A 371 28.72 9.31 36.65
C ASN A 371 27.56 8.35 36.93
N LEU A 372 26.65 8.67 37.87
CA LEU A 372 25.41 7.92 38.08
C LEU A 372 24.53 7.92 36.83
N PHE A 373 24.39 9.06 36.15
CA PHE A 373 23.53 9.21 34.97
C PHE A 373 24.15 8.67 33.68
N ASN A 374 25.41 8.23 33.70
CA ASN A 374 26.00 7.45 32.60
C ASN A 374 25.40 6.02 32.55
N GLU A 375 24.78 5.55 33.63
CA GLU A 375 24.09 4.24 33.65
C GLU A 375 22.89 4.20 32.69
N LEU A 376 22.30 5.37 32.39
CA LEU A 376 21.23 5.52 31.39
C LEU A 376 21.67 5.16 29.97
N ASP A 377 22.98 5.20 29.70
CA ASP A 377 23.52 4.90 28.37
C ASP A 377 23.79 3.39 28.18
N ARG A 378 23.69 2.58 29.25
CA ARG A 378 23.83 1.12 29.15
C ARG A 378 22.55 0.49 28.62
N ARG A 379 22.67 -0.36 27.59
CA ARG A 379 21.52 -1.15 27.11
C ARG A 379 21.22 -2.29 28.08
N VAL A 380 20.06 -2.24 28.72
CA VAL A 380 19.55 -3.36 29.52
C VAL A 380 18.86 -4.34 28.58
N VAL A 381 19.47 -5.50 28.37
CA VAL A 381 18.80 -6.61 27.67
C VAL A 381 17.82 -7.23 28.66
N LYS A 382 16.52 -7.07 28.42
CA LYS A 382 15.48 -7.66 29.26
C LYS A 382 15.60 -9.18 29.20
N GLU A 383 15.74 -9.82 30.36
CA GLU A 383 15.72 -11.27 30.45
C GLU A 383 14.37 -11.79 29.96
N ARG A 384 14.40 -12.93 29.25
CA ARG A 384 13.19 -13.53 28.69
C ARG A 384 12.32 -14.07 29.84
N PRO A 385 10.99 -13.99 29.73
CA PRO A 385 10.12 -14.57 30.75
C PRO A 385 10.41 -16.08 30.89
N PRO A 386 10.23 -16.63 32.09
CA PRO A 386 10.44 -18.06 32.33
C PRO A 386 9.49 -18.88 31.46
N ARG A 387 9.96 -20.06 31.03
CA ARG A 387 9.14 -21.00 30.25
C ARG A 387 8.04 -21.59 31.13
N PRO A 388 6.87 -21.95 30.58
CA PRO A 388 5.82 -22.63 31.35
C PRO A 388 6.31 -23.97 31.91
N GLU A 389 6.01 -24.27 33.16
CA GLU A 389 6.33 -25.57 33.78
C GLU A 389 5.17 -26.55 33.59
N TYR A 390 5.43 -27.67 32.92
CA TYR A 390 4.47 -28.75 32.75
C TYR A 390 4.70 -29.87 33.77
N ARG A 391 3.63 -30.42 34.36
CA ARG A 391 3.72 -31.51 35.35
C ARG A 391 4.00 -32.88 34.74
N SER A 392 3.61 -33.12 33.49
CA SER A 392 3.75 -34.43 32.85
C SER A 392 5.08 -34.55 32.07
N PRO A 393 5.73 -35.73 32.10
CA PRO A 393 7.03 -35.92 31.46
C PRO A 393 6.96 -35.82 29.93
N LEU A 394 5.80 -36.13 29.33
CA LEU A 394 5.54 -36.01 27.89
C LEU A 394 5.53 -34.55 27.43
N LEU A 395 4.87 -33.66 28.19
CA LEU A 395 4.80 -32.23 27.86
C LEU A 395 6.14 -31.54 28.07
N GLN A 396 6.93 -31.97 29.07
CA GLN A 396 8.31 -31.50 29.25
C GLN A 396 9.22 -31.95 28.09
N SER A 397 9.05 -33.18 27.61
CA SER A 397 9.79 -33.69 26.44
C SER A 397 9.43 -32.93 25.17
N ALA A 398 8.13 -32.65 24.95
CA ALA A 398 7.65 -31.82 23.86
C ALA A 398 8.19 -30.39 23.93
N GLN A 399 8.20 -29.79 25.12
CA GLN A 399 8.76 -28.45 25.34
C GLN A 399 10.26 -28.38 25.03
N PHE A 400 11.02 -29.41 25.37
CA PHE A 400 12.44 -29.50 25.02
C PHE A 400 12.64 -29.61 23.50
N LEU A 401 11.83 -30.43 22.83
CA LEU A 401 11.91 -30.65 21.38
C LEU A 401 11.57 -29.38 20.59
N PHE A 402 10.43 -28.75 20.87
CA PHE A 402 9.98 -27.55 20.15
C PHE A 402 10.72 -26.27 20.55
N GLY A 403 11.36 -26.27 21.72
CA GLY A 403 12.28 -25.20 22.13
C GLY A 403 13.71 -25.37 21.59
N HIS A 404 13.99 -26.45 20.85
CA HIS A 404 15.32 -26.73 20.34
C HIS A 404 15.63 -25.91 19.09
N ARG A 405 16.89 -25.48 18.93
CA ARG A 405 17.38 -24.70 17.78
C ARG A 405 17.15 -25.38 16.42
N TRP A 406 17.09 -26.71 16.40
CA TRP A 406 16.80 -27.51 15.20
C TRP A 406 15.37 -27.30 14.68
N PHE A 407 14.42 -27.01 15.57
CA PHE A 407 13.05 -26.71 15.17
C PHE A 407 12.98 -25.41 14.35
N ASP A 408 13.77 -24.40 14.71
CA ASP A 408 13.90 -23.18 13.91
C ASP A 408 14.55 -23.45 12.54
N TYR A 409 15.55 -24.33 12.48
CA TYR A 409 16.15 -24.73 11.19
C TYR A 409 15.17 -25.51 10.30
N LEU A 410 14.31 -26.34 10.89
CA LEU A 410 13.24 -27.04 10.17
C LEU A 410 12.23 -26.04 9.59
N GLY A 411 11.77 -25.07 10.38
CA GLY A 411 10.91 -23.98 9.90
C GLY A 411 11.54 -23.24 8.72
N ASN A 412 12.82 -22.86 8.83
CA ASN A 412 13.56 -22.22 7.73
C ASN A 412 13.66 -23.10 6.48
N ALA A 413 13.84 -24.41 6.63
CA ALA A 413 13.87 -25.34 5.50
C ALA A 413 12.49 -25.42 4.80
N VAL A 414 11.40 -25.42 5.57
CA VAL A 414 10.04 -25.40 5.01
C VAL A 414 9.74 -24.08 4.31
N VAL A 415 10.19 -22.94 4.85
CA VAL A 415 10.10 -21.63 4.17
C VAL A 415 10.85 -21.65 2.85
N LEU A 416 12.06 -22.21 2.82
CA LEU A 416 12.83 -22.36 1.57
C LEU A 416 12.10 -23.27 0.57
N ALA A 417 11.53 -24.38 1.03
CA ALA A 417 10.76 -25.29 0.18
C ALA A 417 9.51 -24.61 -0.41
N ASN A 418 8.79 -23.81 0.40
CA ASN A 418 7.66 -23.02 -0.05
C ASN A 418 8.09 -21.97 -1.11
N LEU A 419 9.18 -21.25 -0.87
CA LEU A 419 9.73 -20.29 -1.82
C LEU A 419 10.11 -20.97 -3.15
N VAL A 420 10.81 -22.11 -3.11
CA VAL A 420 11.17 -22.88 -4.30
C VAL A 420 9.92 -23.38 -5.03
N SER A 421 8.92 -23.88 -4.29
CA SER A 421 7.63 -24.28 -4.86
C SER A 421 7.00 -23.14 -5.65
N ILE A 422 6.83 -21.97 -5.03
CA ILE A 422 6.26 -20.78 -5.67
C ILE A 422 7.10 -20.37 -6.90
N CYS A 423 8.43 -20.37 -6.81
CA CYS A 423 9.30 -20.03 -7.94
C CYS A 423 9.13 -21.01 -9.12
N VAL A 424 9.05 -22.32 -8.85
CA VAL A 424 8.88 -23.34 -9.90
C VAL A 424 7.52 -23.21 -10.57
N PHE A 425 6.43 -23.03 -9.80
CA PHE A 425 5.10 -22.82 -10.36
C PHE A 425 5.02 -21.51 -11.15
N LEU A 426 5.58 -20.41 -10.64
CA LEU A 426 5.61 -19.13 -11.35
C LEU A 426 6.31 -19.25 -12.70
N VAL A 427 7.47 -19.93 -12.76
CA VAL A 427 8.19 -20.16 -14.02
C VAL A 427 7.41 -21.10 -14.96
N ARG A 428 6.81 -22.16 -14.44
CA ARG A 428 6.00 -23.10 -15.23
C ARG A 428 4.77 -22.43 -15.83
N ASP A 429 4.11 -21.58 -15.06
CA ASP A 429 2.86 -20.92 -15.43
C ASP A 429 3.10 -19.60 -16.19
N ALA A 430 4.36 -19.17 -16.35
CA ALA A 430 4.73 -17.96 -17.08
C ALA A 430 4.37 -18.07 -18.58
N ASP A 431 4.56 -19.26 -19.17
CA ASP A 431 4.33 -19.51 -20.60
C ASP A 431 2.93 -20.05 -20.90
N VAL A 432 2.12 -20.33 -19.86
CA VAL A 432 0.76 -20.90 -20.00
C VAL A 432 -0.31 -19.82 -19.82
N LEU A 433 -1.28 -19.81 -20.74
CA LEU A 433 -2.42 -18.88 -20.68
C LEU A 433 -3.18 -19.06 -19.36
N PRO A 434 -3.69 -18.00 -18.71
CA PRO A 434 -4.36 -18.09 -17.41
C PRO A 434 -5.56 -19.05 -17.35
N ARG A 435 -6.11 -19.42 -18.51
CA ARG A 435 -7.28 -20.32 -18.63
C ARG A 435 -6.91 -21.80 -18.54
N ASP A 436 -5.66 -22.15 -18.83
CA ASP A 436 -5.16 -23.52 -18.90
C ASP A 436 -4.18 -23.84 -17.74
N ARG A 437 -4.16 -22.99 -16.69
CA ARG A 437 -3.32 -23.19 -15.51
C ARG A 437 -3.98 -24.19 -14.56
N ASP A 438 -3.23 -25.23 -14.19
CA ASP A 438 -3.65 -26.22 -13.21
C ASP A 438 -3.30 -25.77 -11.78
N ASP A 439 -4.02 -24.76 -11.28
CA ASP A 439 -3.78 -24.15 -9.94
C ASP A 439 -4.12 -25.07 -8.76
N PHE A 440 -4.69 -26.25 -9.03
CA PHE A 440 -5.13 -27.20 -8.01
C PHE A 440 -3.99 -27.67 -7.09
N ILE A 441 -2.83 -28.00 -7.68
CA ILE A 441 -1.66 -28.47 -6.91
C ILE A 441 -1.10 -27.33 -6.07
N LEU A 442 -1.07 -26.11 -6.62
CA LEU A 442 -0.62 -24.92 -5.91
C LEU A 442 -1.52 -24.61 -4.70
N GLY A 443 -2.84 -24.75 -4.84
CA GLY A 443 -3.79 -24.61 -3.74
C GLY A 443 -3.56 -25.62 -2.61
N ILE A 444 -3.33 -26.90 -2.95
CA ILE A 444 -3.03 -27.94 -1.96
C ILE A 444 -1.71 -27.63 -1.23
N LEU A 445 -0.65 -27.31 -1.99
CA LEU A 445 0.66 -27.00 -1.41
C LEU A 445 0.59 -25.78 -0.48
N ASN A 446 -0.11 -24.73 -0.90
CA ASN A 446 -0.33 -23.53 -0.08
C ASN A 446 -1.07 -23.87 1.22
N CYS A 447 -2.14 -24.69 1.16
CA CYS A 447 -2.85 -25.14 2.35
C CYS A 447 -1.94 -25.93 3.31
N VAL A 448 -1.14 -26.87 2.78
CA VAL A 448 -0.18 -27.64 3.58
C VAL A 448 0.86 -26.75 4.26
N PHE A 449 1.41 -25.76 3.55
CA PHE A 449 2.38 -24.83 4.13
C PHE A 449 1.74 -23.93 5.21
N ILE A 450 0.54 -23.40 4.99
CA ILE A 450 -0.17 -22.57 5.97
C ILE A 450 -0.50 -23.37 7.22
N LEU A 451 -0.98 -24.61 7.07
CA LEU A 451 -1.23 -25.52 8.21
C LEU A 451 0.06 -25.84 8.97
N TYR A 452 1.19 -26.03 8.27
CA TYR A 452 2.48 -26.20 8.91
C TYR A 452 2.88 -24.96 9.72
N TYR A 453 2.75 -23.74 9.17
CA TYR A 453 3.07 -22.50 9.89
C TYR A 453 2.16 -22.29 11.11
N LEU A 454 0.87 -22.61 10.99
CA LEU A 454 -0.07 -22.59 12.11
C LEU A 454 0.36 -23.57 13.20
N ALA A 455 0.70 -24.81 12.83
CA ALA A 455 1.19 -25.82 13.76
C ALA A 455 2.50 -25.35 14.42
N GLU A 456 3.47 -24.84 13.65
CA GLU A 456 4.72 -24.30 14.17
C GLU A 456 4.49 -23.19 15.20
N MET A 457 3.60 -22.24 14.89
CA MET A 457 3.22 -21.15 15.79
C MET A 457 2.60 -21.71 17.08
N LEU A 458 1.64 -22.61 16.99
CA LEU A 458 0.98 -23.22 18.16
C LEU A 458 1.97 -24.00 19.04
N LEU A 459 2.88 -24.76 18.42
CA LEU A 459 3.91 -25.51 19.12
C LEU A 459 4.95 -24.60 19.80
N LYS A 460 5.33 -23.47 19.17
CA LYS A 460 6.20 -22.46 19.77
C LYS A 460 5.52 -21.72 20.93
N VAL A 461 4.25 -21.37 20.79
CA VAL A 461 3.45 -20.77 21.88
C VAL A 461 3.31 -21.75 23.05
N PHE A 462 3.13 -23.04 22.77
CA PHE A 462 3.12 -24.09 23.79
C PHE A 462 4.48 -24.23 24.50
N ALA A 463 5.59 -24.23 23.77
CA ALA A 463 6.92 -24.44 24.36
C ALA A 463 7.44 -23.23 25.17
N LEU A 464 7.20 -22.00 24.67
CA LEU A 464 7.72 -20.76 25.23
C LEU A 464 6.71 -20.01 26.11
N GLY A 465 5.42 -20.34 26.00
CA GLY A 465 4.31 -19.56 26.54
C GLY A 465 4.01 -18.32 25.69
N LEU A 466 2.79 -17.77 25.82
CA LEU A 466 2.36 -16.60 25.05
C LEU A 466 3.27 -15.39 25.24
N LEU A 467 3.65 -15.09 26.49
CA LEU A 467 4.55 -13.99 26.81
C LEU A 467 5.99 -14.22 26.33
N GLY A 468 6.45 -15.48 26.34
CA GLY A 468 7.77 -15.84 25.82
C GLY A 468 7.84 -15.76 24.30
N TYR A 469 6.75 -16.13 23.61
CA TYR A 469 6.62 -15.99 22.16
C TYR A 469 6.62 -14.51 21.73
N LEU A 470 5.79 -13.67 22.37
CA LEU A 470 5.69 -12.24 22.08
C LEU A 470 6.95 -11.44 22.43
N SER A 471 7.81 -11.97 23.31
CA SER A 471 9.09 -11.33 23.64
C SER A 471 10.11 -11.38 22.48
N CYS A 472 9.92 -12.26 21.49
CA CYS A 472 10.83 -12.42 20.37
C CYS A 472 10.28 -11.70 19.13
N PRO A 473 10.95 -10.66 18.60
CA PRO A 473 10.41 -9.88 17.48
C PRO A 473 10.26 -10.70 16.19
N SER A 474 11.16 -11.67 15.94
CA SER A 474 11.04 -12.59 14.81
C SER A 474 9.76 -13.41 14.89
N ASN A 475 9.49 -14.01 16.05
CA ASN A 475 8.28 -14.81 16.27
C ASN A 475 7.00 -13.96 16.13
N VAL A 476 7.01 -12.70 16.59
CA VAL A 476 5.86 -11.78 16.39
C VAL A 476 5.60 -11.54 14.90
N PHE A 477 6.65 -11.37 14.09
CA PHE A 477 6.53 -11.21 12.65
C PHE A 477 5.99 -12.49 11.98
N ASP A 478 6.56 -13.66 12.31
CA ASP A 478 6.14 -14.95 11.75
C ASP A 478 4.69 -15.29 12.12
N GLY A 479 4.29 -15.02 13.36
CA GLY A 479 2.92 -15.20 13.83
C GLY A 479 1.93 -14.27 13.12
N LEU A 480 2.28 -12.99 12.94
CA LEU A 480 1.44 -12.05 12.19
C LEU A 480 1.27 -12.50 10.73
N LEU A 481 2.36 -12.90 10.08
CA LEU A 481 2.32 -13.39 8.70
C LEU A 481 1.43 -14.63 8.58
N THR A 482 1.57 -15.58 9.51
CA THR A 482 0.74 -16.79 9.56
C THR A 482 -0.75 -16.47 9.71
N VAL A 483 -1.10 -15.51 10.57
CA VAL A 483 -2.51 -15.08 10.74
C VAL A 483 -3.04 -14.42 9.47
N VAL A 484 -2.25 -13.56 8.81
CA VAL A 484 -2.66 -12.93 7.54
C VAL A 484 -2.87 -13.99 6.45
N LEU A 485 -1.97 -14.96 6.32
CA LEU A 485 -2.10 -16.05 5.35
C LEU A 485 -3.33 -16.93 5.63
N LEU A 486 -3.62 -17.20 6.90
CA LEU A 486 -4.81 -17.96 7.29
C LEU A 486 -6.10 -17.23 6.92
N VAL A 487 -6.20 -15.92 7.22
CA VAL A 487 -7.37 -15.10 6.86
C VAL A 487 -7.56 -15.03 5.34
N GLN A 488 -6.46 -14.92 4.59
CA GLN A 488 -6.53 -14.95 3.12
C GLN A 488 -6.98 -16.33 2.60
N CYS A 489 -6.53 -17.41 3.23
CA CYS A 489 -6.95 -18.78 2.90
C CYS A 489 -8.46 -18.98 3.17
N GLU A 490 -8.95 -18.54 4.33
CA GLU A 490 -10.38 -18.62 4.68
C GLU A 490 -11.25 -17.74 3.77
N ALA A 491 -10.78 -16.54 3.42
CA ALA A 491 -11.48 -15.66 2.48
C ALA A 491 -11.58 -16.27 1.07
N ALA A 492 -10.60 -17.09 0.66
CA ALA A 492 -10.65 -17.82 -0.59
C ALA A 492 -11.63 -19.02 -0.55
N GLU A 493 -11.84 -19.65 0.62
CA GLU A 493 -12.75 -20.78 0.81
C GLU A 493 -14.20 -20.40 1.15
N ALA A 494 -14.49 -19.12 1.46
CA ALA A 494 -15.83 -18.64 1.81
C ALA A 494 -16.97 -18.93 0.79
N PRO A 495 -16.72 -19.15 -0.53
CA PRO A 495 -17.78 -19.65 -1.42
C PRO A 495 -18.08 -21.15 -1.29
N ALA A 496 -17.23 -21.95 -0.61
CA ALA A 496 -17.20 -23.41 -0.71
C ALA A 496 -17.66 -24.19 0.55
N SER A 497 -18.04 -23.53 1.66
CA SER A 497 -18.17 -24.20 2.97
C SER A 497 -19.58 -24.57 3.45
N ARG A 498 -20.64 -24.50 2.63
CA ARG A 498 -21.96 -25.08 3.02
C ARG A 498 -22.11 -26.59 2.81
N ALA A 499 -21.16 -27.27 2.17
CA ALA A 499 -21.23 -28.72 1.95
C ALA A 499 -20.22 -29.55 2.75
N GLY A 500 -19.22 -28.93 3.39
CA GLY A 500 -18.08 -29.66 3.97
C GLY A 500 -18.22 -30.10 5.43
N CYS A 501 -19.05 -29.44 6.25
CA CYS A 501 -19.05 -29.66 7.71
C CYS A 501 -20.20 -30.53 8.27
N ALA A 502 -21.14 -31.00 7.45
CA ALA A 502 -22.28 -31.79 7.92
C ALA A 502 -22.05 -33.32 7.92
N LEU A 503 -20.89 -33.81 7.47
CA LEU A 503 -20.68 -35.25 7.24
C LEU A 503 -19.88 -35.99 8.34
N GLN A 504 -19.85 -35.46 9.57
CA GLN A 504 -19.09 -36.09 10.67
C GLN A 504 -19.88 -36.44 11.95
N LEU A 505 -21.19 -36.22 11.99
CA LEU A 505 -22.03 -36.64 13.12
C LEU A 505 -23.31 -37.29 12.58
N GLY A 506 -23.22 -38.59 12.32
CA GLY A 506 -24.31 -39.38 11.75
C GLY A 506 -25.55 -39.39 12.64
N PHE A 507 -26.57 -38.61 12.25
CA PHE A 507 -27.96 -38.77 12.67
C PHE A 507 -28.88 -38.26 11.56
N ALA A 508 -29.78 -39.11 11.06
CA ALA A 508 -30.86 -38.73 10.18
C ALA A 508 -32.13 -38.44 11.00
N PRO A 509 -32.98 -37.49 10.56
CA PRO A 509 -34.40 -37.63 10.82
C PRO A 509 -35.30 -37.46 9.58
N CYS A 510 -36.39 -38.23 9.61
CA CYS A 510 -37.53 -38.31 8.69
C CYS A 510 -38.39 -37.03 8.60
N PRO A 511 -39.29 -36.93 7.59
CA PRO A 511 -40.16 -35.78 7.35
C PRO A 511 -41.51 -35.89 8.07
N PRO A 512 -42.27 -34.78 8.19
CA PRO A 512 -43.72 -34.93 8.05
C PRO A 512 -44.44 -33.84 7.24
N GLN A 513 -45.43 -34.35 6.50
CA GLN A 513 -46.80 -33.84 6.33
C GLN A 513 -47.07 -32.63 5.43
N ALA A 514 -47.47 -32.99 4.20
CA ALA A 514 -48.45 -32.24 3.42
C ALA A 514 -49.87 -32.42 3.99
N SER A 515 -50.62 -31.33 4.09
CA SER A 515 -52.06 -31.21 3.76
C SER A 515 -52.44 -29.73 3.94
N LEU A 516 -53.33 -29.08 3.18
CA LEU A 516 -54.68 -29.47 2.82
C LEU A 516 -55.28 -28.39 1.85
N ARG A 517 -56.10 -28.84 0.88
CA ARG A 517 -57.19 -28.13 0.13
C ARG A 517 -56.80 -27.12 -0.96
N ALA A 518 -57.09 -27.29 -2.27
CA ALA A 518 -58.25 -27.78 -3.05
C ALA A 518 -59.33 -26.72 -3.39
N ALA A 519 -59.84 -26.85 -4.64
CA ALA A 519 -60.85 -26.08 -5.40
C ALA A 519 -60.31 -24.83 -6.13
N GLY A 520 -60.32 -24.69 -7.46
CA GLY A 520 -61.02 -25.37 -8.54
C GLY A 520 -62.17 -24.50 -9.09
N ARG A 521 -61.95 -23.75 -10.18
CA ARG A 521 -62.84 -23.59 -11.38
C ARG A 521 -62.64 -22.28 -12.16
N ARG A 522 -62.43 -22.47 -13.47
CA ARG A 522 -63.08 -21.88 -14.66
C ARG A 522 -63.28 -20.34 -14.78
N ARG A 523 -62.78 -19.85 -15.94
CA ARG A 523 -63.39 -18.90 -16.90
C ARG A 523 -64.60 -18.07 -16.41
N LEU A 524 -64.49 -16.75 -16.48
CA LEU A 524 -65.29 -15.81 -17.31
C LEU A 524 -65.00 -14.37 -16.86
N GLY A 525 -65.13 -13.41 -17.78
CA GLY A 525 -65.61 -12.07 -17.44
C GLY A 525 -64.55 -10.97 -17.29
N SER A 526 -64.34 -10.25 -18.40
CA SER A 526 -63.92 -8.86 -18.41
C SER A 526 -64.88 -7.96 -17.63
N CYS A 527 -64.36 -7.02 -16.83
CA CYS A 527 -64.93 -5.68 -16.59
C CYS A 527 -64.05 -4.87 -15.61
N LEU A 528 -63.17 -4.02 -16.15
CA LEU A 528 -62.68 -2.83 -15.45
C LEU A 528 -63.26 -1.60 -16.18
N ARG A 529 -64.40 -1.15 -15.63
CA ARG A 529 -64.86 0.24 -15.44
C ARG A 529 -64.04 1.28 -16.22
N ALA A 530 -64.54 1.74 -17.37
CA ALA A 530 -65.38 2.94 -17.55
C ALA A 530 -64.69 4.26 -17.17
N SER A 531 -64.30 5.03 -18.19
CA SER A 531 -64.36 6.49 -18.14
C SER A 531 -64.73 7.04 -19.53
N THR A 532 -65.93 7.64 -19.56
CA THR A 532 -66.30 8.85 -20.31
C THR A 532 -65.97 8.96 -21.81
N ASP A 533 -67.04 8.74 -22.60
CA ASP A 533 -67.62 9.65 -23.60
C ASP A 533 -66.79 10.11 -24.84
N LYS A 534 -67.29 9.61 -26.01
CA LYS A 534 -67.38 10.22 -27.37
C LYS A 534 -66.08 10.63 -28.07
N GLY A 535 -65.80 10.26 -29.32
CA GLY A 535 -66.54 9.52 -30.35
C GLY A 535 -65.74 9.62 -31.67
N ALA A 536 -65.57 8.46 -32.32
CA ALA A 536 -65.31 8.17 -33.74
C ALA A 536 -64.40 9.10 -34.58
N SER A 537 -63.25 8.60 -35.07
CA SER A 537 -63.12 7.91 -36.38
C SER A 537 -61.65 7.70 -36.80
N SER A 538 -61.32 6.48 -37.23
CA SER A 538 -60.09 5.94 -37.87
C SER A 538 -59.74 6.64 -39.22
N PRO A 539 -58.65 6.32 -39.98
CA PRO A 539 -57.39 5.57 -39.73
C PRO A 539 -56.10 6.34 -40.15
N TYR A 540 -54.92 5.76 -39.84
CA TYR A 540 -53.57 6.09 -40.37
C TYR A 540 -53.54 6.41 -41.89
N PRO A 541 -52.63 7.28 -42.42
CA PRO A 541 -51.19 6.95 -42.51
C PRO A 541 -50.17 8.12 -42.53
N ALA A 542 -48.90 7.72 -42.56
CA ALA A 542 -47.74 8.37 -43.19
C ALA A 542 -47.07 9.59 -42.52
N SER A 543 -45.84 9.31 -42.07
CA SER A 543 -44.70 10.20 -41.91
C SER A 543 -44.41 11.03 -43.17
N CYS A 544 -44.05 12.31 -43.00
CA CYS A 544 -43.32 13.11 -43.98
C CYS A 544 -42.67 14.37 -43.37
N LEU A 545 -41.37 14.56 -43.68
CA LEU A 545 -40.70 15.85 -44.00
C LEU A 545 -40.49 16.85 -42.82
N VAL A 546 -39.45 17.69 -42.67
CA VAL A 546 -38.30 18.11 -43.49
C VAL A 546 -37.33 18.95 -42.64
N GLY A 547 -36.03 18.81 -42.91
CA GLY A 547 -35.07 19.93 -43.00
C GLY A 547 -34.06 20.13 -41.85
N GLY A 548 -32.76 20.33 -42.06
CA GLY A 548 -31.94 20.54 -43.25
C GLY A 548 -30.87 21.63 -43.00
N ARG A 549 -29.60 21.33 -43.33
CA ARG A 549 -28.38 22.20 -43.46
C ARG A 549 -27.59 22.48 -42.16
N ARG A 550 -26.23 22.50 -42.12
CA ARG A 550 -25.10 22.36 -43.08
C ARG A 550 -23.81 22.17 -42.24
N GLY A 551 -22.84 21.35 -42.69
CA GLY A 551 -21.45 21.27 -42.16
C GLY A 551 -20.56 22.43 -42.66
N PRO A 552 -19.21 22.31 -42.76
CA PRO A 552 -18.33 21.14 -42.58
C PRO A 552 -17.02 21.43 -41.76
N LEU A 553 -16.14 20.43 -41.62
CA LEU A 553 -14.64 20.44 -41.47
C LEU A 553 -14.24 19.21 -40.63
N GLN A 554 -13.15 18.45 -40.84
CA GLN A 554 -12.21 18.18 -41.93
C GLN A 554 -11.35 17.01 -41.39
N GLU A 555 -11.11 15.99 -42.23
CA GLU A 555 -10.16 14.87 -42.00
C GLU A 555 -8.69 15.35 -41.98
N PRO A 556 -7.68 14.58 -41.47
CA PRO A 556 -7.13 13.45 -42.23
C PRO A 556 -6.49 12.24 -41.47
N GLU A 557 -6.62 11.07 -42.11
CA GLU A 557 -5.64 10.00 -42.45
C GLU A 557 -4.56 9.45 -41.46
N PHE A 558 -4.75 8.16 -41.07
CA PHE A 558 -3.93 6.92 -41.29
C PHE A 558 -2.38 6.89 -41.09
N PRO A 559 -1.70 5.73 -40.75
CA PRO A 559 -1.83 4.46 -41.51
C PRO A 559 -1.58 3.06 -40.85
N LEU A 560 -2.13 2.05 -41.56
CA LEU A 560 -1.61 0.71 -41.93
C LEU A 560 -1.17 -0.34 -40.87
N CYS A 561 -1.99 -1.38 -40.74
CA CYS A 561 -1.57 -2.75 -40.40
C CYS A 561 -1.34 -3.56 -41.69
N LEU A 562 -0.14 -4.14 -41.84
CA LEU A 562 0.14 -5.22 -42.79
C LEU A 562 -0.20 -6.58 -42.13
N SER A 563 -1.03 -7.36 -42.82
CA SER A 563 -1.18 -8.80 -42.62
C SER A 563 -0.41 -9.51 -43.73
N ALA A 564 0.44 -10.47 -43.36
CA ALA A 564 1.07 -11.42 -44.26
C ALA A 564 0.55 -12.83 -43.96
N MET A 565 -0.03 -13.49 -44.97
CA MET A 565 -0.20 -14.93 -45.05
C MET A 565 0.18 -15.36 -46.48
N GLY A 566 0.94 -16.46 -46.59
CA GLY A 566 1.17 -17.13 -47.88
C GLY A 566 2.48 -17.89 -47.98
N SER A 567 2.49 -19.12 -47.48
CA SER A 567 3.49 -20.17 -47.71
C SER A 567 3.49 -20.68 -49.16
N GLY A 568 4.67 -21.00 -49.71
CA GLY A 568 4.84 -21.73 -50.98
C GLY A 568 6.23 -22.35 -51.12
N CYS A 569 6.27 -23.66 -51.37
CA CYS A 569 7.42 -24.55 -51.53
C CYS A 569 8.29 -24.32 -52.78
N LEU A 570 9.42 -25.05 -52.83
CA LEU A 570 10.24 -25.47 -53.98
C LEU A 570 11.21 -24.43 -54.58
N SER A 571 12.49 -24.51 -54.19
CA SER A 571 13.57 -25.22 -54.90
C SER A 571 14.93 -24.92 -54.27
#